data_AF-A0A943FCP8-F1
#
_entry.id   AF-A0A943FCP8-F1
#
_cell.length_a   1.000
_cell.length_b   1.000
_cell.length_c   1.000
_cell.angle_alpha   90.00
_cell.angle_beta   90.00
_cell.angle_gamma   90.00
#
_symmetry.space_group_name_H-M   'P 1'
#
loop_
_entity.id
_entity.type
_entity.pdbx_description
1 polymer ?
#
loop_
_entity_poly.entity_id
_entity_poly.type
_entity_poly.pdbx_seq_one_letter_code
_entity_poly.pdbx_strand_id
1 'polypeptide(L)'
;MKRWILLLCCILLALSVTGCTGENSSSDSSSEPSSSQTQLQEDPVDPETAAALELVAESNCEVPDFLTEEQQTLYRKARTAYAEFTLVATGFGATEWTPVTIEGNEEGRFFVGDGSITTWNDFETAMLGLFTPDYLEALNININVLGDGTTYRYVHFADYQGQLAFSDGARGSNITYLGPDTFELISQTEDEIRFYVIGTYQDYVENEAGELVQEGEITQQKYEIVLTHTENGWRFSQFALTI
;
A
#
# COMPACT_ATOMS: atom_id res chain seq x y z
N MET A 1 5.42 53.30 33.28
CA MET A 1 5.13 54.29 32.21
C MET A 1 4.22 53.62 31.19
N LYS A 2 2.91 53.89 31.28
CA LYS A 2 2.02 54.45 30.21
C LYS A 2 2.04 53.67 28.88
N ARG A 3 0.96 53.26 28.22
CA ARG A 3 -0.53 53.31 28.36
C ARG A 3 -1.05 52.48 27.15
N TRP A 4 -1.89 51.45 27.33
CA TRP A 4 -3.35 51.44 27.03
C TRP A 4 -3.76 51.89 25.62
N ILE A 5 -4.49 51.03 24.89
CA ILE A 5 -5.82 51.31 24.31
C ILE A 5 -6.65 50.01 24.35
N LEU A 6 -7.73 50.07 25.13
CA LEU A 6 -8.92 49.24 25.09
C LEU A 6 -9.89 49.85 24.06
N LEU A 7 -10.67 49.03 23.37
CA LEU A 7 -12.03 49.42 22.96
C LEU A 7 -12.93 48.18 22.92
N LEU A 8 -13.66 48.03 24.02
CA LEU A 8 -14.86 47.24 24.19
C LEU A 8 -16.03 48.20 23.98
N CYS A 9 -17.09 47.79 23.28
CA CYS A 9 -18.44 48.29 23.55
C CYS A 9 -19.49 47.27 23.13
N CYS A 10 -20.20 46.78 24.14
CA CYS A 10 -21.32 45.86 24.13
C CYS A 10 -22.63 46.58 23.72
N ILE A 11 -23.68 45.76 23.52
CA ILE A 11 -25.07 45.83 24.05
C ILE A 11 -26.00 45.19 22.99
N LEU A 12 -26.48 43.95 23.13
CA LEU A 12 -27.54 43.39 23.98
C LEU A 12 -28.99 43.77 23.63
N LEU A 13 -29.83 42.72 23.70
CA LEU A 13 -31.30 42.60 23.86
C LEU A 13 -32.16 42.62 22.58
N ALA A 14 -33.27 41.89 22.45
CA ALA A 14 -33.89 40.66 23.00
C ALA A 14 -35.38 40.68 22.55
N LEU A 15 -36.06 39.52 22.65
CA LEU A 15 -37.52 39.26 22.62
C LEU A 15 -38.14 39.06 21.22
N SER A 16 -39.04 38.10 20.94
CA SER A 16 -39.88 37.25 21.80
C SER A 16 -40.49 36.05 21.04
N VAL A 17 -40.53 34.89 21.71
CA VAL A 17 -41.63 33.93 21.94
C VAL A 17 -42.70 33.68 20.86
N THR A 18 -42.85 32.42 20.45
CA THR A 18 -44.12 31.68 20.47
C THR A 18 -43.82 30.19 20.61
N GLY A 19 -44.37 29.56 21.65
CA GLY A 19 -44.31 28.12 21.87
C GLY A 19 -45.54 27.43 21.33
N CYS A 20 -45.41 26.13 21.04
CA CYS A 20 -46.48 25.16 21.23
C CYS A 20 -45.86 23.88 21.76
N THR A 21 -46.38 23.49 22.92
CA THR A 21 -46.22 22.23 23.65
C THR A 21 -46.55 21.03 22.76
N GLY A 22 -45.74 19.98 22.83
CA GLY A 22 -46.03 18.65 22.28
C GLY A 22 -45.26 17.61 23.08
N GLU A 23 -45.99 16.63 23.61
CA GLU A 23 -45.61 15.75 24.72
C GLU A 23 -44.44 14.82 24.46
N ASN A 24 -43.71 14.53 25.53
CA ASN A 24 -42.65 13.54 25.60
C ASN A 24 -43.28 12.14 25.73
N SER A 25 -43.02 11.25 24.78
CA SER A 25 -43.19 9.81 24.94
C SER A 25 -42.05 9.10 24.21
N SER A 26 -41.08 8.62 24.98
CA SER A 26 -40.17 7.52 24.64
C SER A 26 -40.99 6.32 24.14
N SER A 27 -40.61 5.54 23.14
CA SER A 27 -39.41 4.69 23.10
C SER A 27 -39.29 4.04 21.70
N ASP A 28 -38.05 3.71 21.33
CA ASP A 28 -37.62 2.71 20.35
C ASP A 28 -38.02 2.88 18.88
N SER A 29 -37.20 3.65 18.16
CA SER A 29 -36.96 3.42 16.73
C SER A 29 -35.55 2.88 16.58
N SER A 30 -35.44 1.57 16.37
CA SER A 30 -34.26 0.90 15.82
C SER A 30 -34.00 1.45 14.42
N SER A 31 -33.16 2.48 14.32
CA SER A 31 -32.58 2.92 13.07
C SER A 31 -31.38 2.04 12.75
N GLU A 32 -31.57 1.09 11.83
CA GLU A 32 -30.47 0.51 11.07
C GLU A 32 -29.72 1.64 10.36
N PRO A 33 -28.38 1.67 10.33
CA PRO A 33 -27.67 2.59 9.48
C PRO A 33 -27.83 2.10 8.05
N SER A 34 -28.67 2.79 7.28
CA SER A 34 -28.69 2.70 5.82
C SER A 34 -27.32 3.12 5.31
N SER A 35 -26.50 2.14 4.93
CA SER A 35 -25.21 2.35 4.28
C SER A 35 -25.46 2.93 2.88
N SER A 36 -25.53 4.25 2.81
CA SER A 36 -25.51 4.97 1.54
C SER A 36 -24.08 4.92 1.01
N GLN A 37 -23.75 3.89 0.23
CA GLN A 37 -22.56 3.89 -0.62
C GLN A 37 -22.74 4.98 -1.68
N THR A 38 -22.20 6.16 -1.42
CA THR A 38 -21.90 7.13 -2.48
C THR A 38 -20.81 6.50 -3.34
N GLN A 39 -21.15 6.00 -4.52
CA GLN A 39 -20.15 5.65 -5.53
C GLN A 39 -19.41 6.94 -5.90
N LEU A 40 -18.18 7.05 -5.41
CA LEU A 40 -17.25 8.09 -5.81
C LEU A 40 -16.92 7.88 -7.29
N GLN A 41 -17.08 8.94 -8.08
CA GLN A 41 -16.75 8.92 -9.49
C GLN A 41 -15.23 9.05 -9.61
N GLU A 42 -14.55 8.01 -10.09
CA GLU A 42 -13.08 8.00 -10.20
C GLU A 42 -12.61 8.94 -11.32
N ASP A 43 -11.54 9.68 -11.05
CA ASP A 43 -10.88 10.52 -12.06
C ASP A 43 -10.16 9.64 -13.09
N PRO A 44 -10.25 9.96 -14.40
CA PRO A 44 -9.62 9.16 -15.43
C PRO A 44 -8.10 9.17 -15.27
N VAL A 45 -7.51 7.98 -15.13
CA VAL A 45 -6.06 7.76 -15.17
C VAL A 45 -5.54 8.25 -16.53
N ASP A 46 -4.40 8.95 -16.52
CA ASP A 46 -3.81 9.42 -17.77
C ASP A 46 -3.38 8.23 -18.66
N PRO A 47 -3.36 8.39 -20.00
CA PRO A 47 -3.11 7.28 -20.91
C PRO A 47 -1.72 6.65 -20.77
N GLU A 48 -0.72 7.41 -20.33
CA GLU A 48 0.65 6.91 -20.17
C GLU A 48 0.72 5.99 -18.95
N THR A 49 0.15 6.44 -17.83
CA THR A 49 0.00 5.61 -16.62
C THR A 49 -0.82 4.36 -16.89
N ALA A 50 -1.94 4.47 -17.61
CA ALA A 50 -2.75 3.30 -17.97
C ALA A 50 -1.95 2.28 -18.80
N ALA A 51 -1.19 2.74 -19.80
CA ALA A 51 -0.35 1.87 -20.62
C ALA A 51 0.78 1.19 -19.80
N ALA A 52 1.41 1.93 -18.89
CA ALA A 52 2.45 1.38 -18.02
C ALA A 52 1.89 0.36 -17.02
N LEU A 53 0.69 0.59 -16.47
CA LEU A 53 0.02 -0.35 -15.56
C LEU A 53 -0.35 -1.67 -16.23
N GLU A 54 -0.60 -1.70 -17.54
CA GLU A 54 -0.85 -2.93 -18.29
C GLU A 54 0.37 -3.86 -18.35
N LEU A 55 1.58 -3.33 -18.15
CA LEU A 55 2.80 -4.13 -18.05
C LEU A 55 2.90 -4.88 -16.71
N VAL A 56 2.15 -4.46 -15.69
CA VAL A 56 2.10 -5.13 -14.39
C VAL A 56 1.00 -6.19 -14.41
N ALA A 57 1.41 -7.46 -14.29
CA ALA A 57 0.47 -8.56 -14.19
C ALA A 57 -0.39 -8.47 -12.90
N GLU A 58 -1.65 -8.85 -12.99
CA GLU A 58 -2.50 -8.99 -11.80
C GLU A 58 -2.13 -10.26 -11.02
N SER A 59 -1.95 -10.11 -9.71
CA SER A 59 -1.81 -11.26 -8.81
C SER A 59 -3.12 -12.04 -8.76
N ASN A 60 -3.05 -13.37 -8.80
CA ASN A 60 -4.21 -14.24 -8.59
C ASN A 60 -4.50 -14.38 -7.08
N CYS A 61 -5.07 -13.34 -6.49
CA CYS A 61 -5.43 -13.29 -5.07
C CYS A 61 -6.89 -12.84 -4.87
N GLU A 62 -7.43 -13.15 -3.68
CA GLU A 62 -8.68 -12.54 -3.22
C GLU A 62 -8.53 -11.03 -3.08
N VAL A 63 -9.65 -10.33 -3.15
CA VAL A 63 -9.72 -8.87 -3.07
C VAL A 63 -10.85 -8.44 -2.14
N PRO A 64 -10.75 -7.26 -1.50
CA PRO A 64 -11.83 -6.77 -0.65
C PRO A 64 -13.07 -6.39 -1.47
N ASP A 65 -14.24 -6.84 -1.03
CA ASP A 65 -15.53 -6.60 -1.70
C ASP A 65 -16.05 -5.17 -1.58
N PHE A 66 -15.52 -4.39 -0.63
CA PHE A 66 -15.82 -2.97 -0.47
C PHE A 66 -15.04 -2.06 -1.43
N LEU A 67 -14.09 -2.58 -2.19
CA LEU A 67 -13.38 -1.85 -3.25
C LEU A 67 -14.16 -1.90 -4.57
N THR A 68 -14.06 -0.84 -5.38
CA THR A 68 -14.54 -0.83 -6.77
C THR A 68 -13.76 -1.82 -7.64
N GLU A 69 -14.28 -2.20 -8.80
CA GLU A 69 -13.56 -3.09 -9.74
C GLU A 69 -12.20 -2.50 -10.18
N GLU A 70 -12.14 -1.18 -10.35
CA GLU A 70 -10.91 -0.45 -10.70
C GLU A 70 -9.90 -0.52 -9.54
N GLN A 71 -10.35 -0.29 -8.30
CA GLN A 71 -9.53 -0.41 -7.10
C GLN A 71 -9.08 -1.86 -6.82
N GLN A 72 -9.90 -2.87 -7.11
CA GLN A 72 -9.53 -4.27 -7.00
C GLN A 72 -8.45 -4.64 -8.01
N THR A 73 -8.57 -4.16 -9.26
CA THR A 73 -7.53 -4.32 -10.30
C THR A 73 -6.23 -3.67 -9.84
N LEU A 74 -6.30 -2.45 -9.32
CA LEU A 74 -5.15 -1.73 -8.77
C LEU A 74 -4.50 -2.50 -7.62
N TYR A 75 -5.29 -3.07 -6.70
CA TYR A 75 -4.80 -3.90 -5.60
C TYR A 75 -4.04 -5.14 -6.08
N ARG A 76 -4.57 -5.87 -7.08
CA ARG A 76 -3.89 -7.07 -7.61
C ARG A 76 -2.57 -6.73 -8.31
N LYS A 77 -2.52 -5.61 -9.05
CA LYS A 77 -1.27 -5.12 -9.67
C LYS A 77 -0.27 -4.65 -8.60
N ALA A 78 -0.73 -3.92 -7.59
CA ALA A 78 0.09 -3.51 -6.45
C ALA A 78 0.66 -4.70 -5.67
N ARG A 79 -0.09 -5.79 -5.53
CA ARG A 79 0.41 -7.03 -4.91
C ARG A 79 1.55 -7.67 -5.70
N THR A 80 1.44 -7.73 -7.02
CA THR A 80 2.53 -8.20 -7.89
C THR A 80 3.76 -7.30 -7.74
N ALA A 81 3.57 -5.98 -7.87
CA ALA A 81 4.67 -5.02 -7.75
C ALA A 81 5.34 -5.06 -6.37
N TYR A 82 4.56 -5.15 -5.29
CA TYR A 82 5.09 -5.20 -3.93
C TYR A 82 5.96 -6.45 -3.67
N ALA A 83 5.63 -7.59 -4.28
CA ALA A 83 6.44 -8.80 -4.18
C ALA A 83 7.85 -8.62 -4.76
N GLU A 84 8.00 -7.82 -5.80
CA GLU A 84 9.29 -7.48 -6.41
C GLU A 84 10.22 -6.70 -5.45
N PHE A 85 9.65 -5.92 -4.52
CA PHE A 85 10.43 -5.21 -3.50
C PHE A 85 10.73 -6.06 -2.25
N THR A 86 9.85 -7.01 -1.90
CA THR A 86 9.87 -7.59 -0.54
C THR A 86 10.15 -9.07 -0.46
N LEU A 87 9.95 -9.81 -1.56
CA LEU A 87 10.17 -11.25 -1.62
C LEU A 87 11.35 -11.58 -2.50
N VAL A 88 11.17 -11.48 -3.81
CA VAL A 88 12.21 -11.77 -4.79
C VAL A 88 12.01 -10.83 -5.96
N ALA A 89 13.04 -10.04 -6.26
CA ALA A 89 13.05 -9.27 -7.49
C ALA A 89 13.26 -10.24 -8.66
N THR A 90 12.22 -10.44 -9.46
CA THR A 90 12.25 -11.28 -10.67
C THR A 90 12.47 -10.45 -11.93
N GLY A 91 12.54 -9.12 -11.79
CA GLY A 91 12.58 -8.22 -12.93
C GLY A 91 11.25 -8.25 -13.70
N PHE A 92 10.14 -8.39 -12.99
CA PHE A 92 8.80 -8.55 -13.58
C PHE A 92 8.69 -9.76 -14.52
N GLY A 93 9.16 -10.91 -14.04
CA GLY A 93 9.09 -12.19 -14.76
C GLY A 93 10.19 -12.40 -15.80
N ALA A 94 11.34 -11.73 -15.66
CA ALA A 94 12.47 -11.92 -16.57
C ALA A 94 12.93 -13.39 -16.55
N THR A 95 13.27 -13.91 -17.73
CA THR A 95 13.82 -15.25 -17.92
C THR A 95 15.26 -15.23 -18.41
N GLU A 96 15.66 -14.14 -19.05
CA GLU A 96 17.03 -13.84 -19.41
C GLU A 96 17.46 -12.52 -18.75
N TRP A 97 18.68 -12.50 -18.23
CA TRP A 97 19.22 -11.31 -17.59
C TRP A 97 20.73 -11.21 -17.73
N THR A 98 21.22 -9.97 -17.77
CA THR A 98 22.64 -9.64 -17.91
C THR A 98 23.08 -8.81 -16.71
N PRO A 99 24.18 -9.17 -16.03
CA PRO A 99 24.70 -8.38 -14.93
C PRO A 99 25.18 -7.01 -15.40
N VAL A 100 24.88 -5.98 -14.62
CA VAL A 100 25.30 -4.59 -14.87
C VAL A 100 25.90 -3.99 -13.60
N THR A 101 26.69 -2.93 -13.77
CA THR A 101 27.23 -2.15 -12.66
C THR A 101 26.56 -0.79 -12.64
N ILE A 102 25.98 -0.44 -11.48
CA ILE A 102 25.36 0.86 -11.24
C ILE A 102 26.37 1.75 -10.53
N GLU A 103 26.64 2.94 -11.10
CA GLU A 103 27.53 3.93 -10.48
C GLU A 103 27.01 4.35 -9.11
N GLY A 104 27.87 4.33 -8.09
CA GLY A 104 27.47 4.63 -6.71
C GLY A 104 26.76 3.48 -5.99
N ASN A 105 26.62 2.31 -6.62
CA ASN A 105 26.08 1.09 -5.99
C ASN A 105 26.92 -0.15 -6.37
N GLU A 106 28.23 -0.02 -6.17
CA GLU A 106 29.24 -1.01 -6.59
C GLU A 106 29.17 -2.33 -5.80
N GLU A 107 28.54 -2.30 -4.62
CA GLU A 107 28.31 -3.49 -3.77
C GLU A 107 27.01 -4.22 -4.13
N GLY A 108 26.10 -3.58 -4.88
CA GLY A 108 24.86 -4.19 -5.36
C GLY A 108 25.09 -5.03 -6.62
N ARG A 109 24.52 -6.24 -6.65
CA ARG A 109 24.47 -7.07 -7.87
C ARG A 109 23.20 -6.75 -8.64
N PHE A 110 23.33 -5.97 -9.70
CA PHE A 110 22.23 -5.56 -10.56
C PHE A 110 22.21 -6.33 -11.87
N PHE A 111 21.01 -6.45 -12.41
CA PHE A 111 20.73 -7.10 -13.68
C PHE A 111 19.74 -6.27 -14.48
N VAL A 112 19.90 -6.30 -15.80
CA VAL A 112 18.85 -5.91 -16.75
C VAL A 112 18.28 -7.17 -17.38
N GLY A 113 16.97 -7.23 -17.55
CA GLY A 113 16.29 -8.45 -18.01
C GLY A 113 15.18 -8.19 -19.03
N ASP A 114 14.57 -9.28 -19.48
CA ASP A 114 13.54 -9.32 -20.53
C ASP A 114 12.10 -9.46 -20.00
N GLY A 115 11.86 -9.06 -18.75
CA GLY A 115 10.53 -9.11 -18.13
C GLY A 115 9.53 -8.15 -18.78
N SER A 116 8.33 -8.06 -18.20
CA SER A 116 7.27 -7.23 -18.79
C SER A 116 7.55 -5.73 -18.72
N ILE A 117 8.38 -5.28 -17.77
CA ILE A 117 8.86 -3.91 -17.64
C ILE A 117 10.37 -3.90 -17.84
N THR A 118 10.82 -3.31 -18.95
CA THR A 118 12.25 -3.29 -19.32
C THR A 118 12.88 -1.90 -19.30
N THR A 119 12.08 -0.83 -19.30
CA THR A 119 12.58 0.54 -19.27
C THR A 119 12.37 1.18 -17.90
N TRP A 120 13.26 2.10 -17.53
CA TRP A 120 13.11 2.86 -16.29
C TRP A 120 11.84 3.72 -16.32
N ASN A 121 11.51 4.32 -17.47
CA ASN A 121 10.32 5.17 -17.61
C ASN A 121 9.03 4.37 -17.37
N ASP A 122 8.91 3.19 -17.98
CA ASP A 122 7.71 2.35 -17.79
C ASP A 122 7.59 1.88 -16.34
N PHE A 123 8.72 1.56 -15.70
CA PHE A 123 8.76 1.22 -14.28
C PHE A 123 8.30 2.39 -13.40
N GLU A 124 8.92 3.56 -13.56
CA GLU A 124 8.62 4.74 -12.75
C GLU A 124 7.16 5.16 -12.92
N THR A 125 6.67 5.22 -14.16
CA THR A 125 5.27 5.53 -14.46
C THR A 125 4.31 4.50 -13.88
N ALA A 126 4.58 3.20 -14.01
CA ALA A 126 3.73 2.16 -13.45
C ALA A 126 3.74 2.19 -11.91
N MET A 127 4.90 2.33 -11.28
CA MET A 127 5.04 2.34 -9.83
C MET A 127 4.42 3.59 -9.20
N LEU A 128 4.58 4.76 -9.82
CA LEU A 128 3.86 5.98 -9.42
C LEU A 128 2.37 5.94 -9.78
N GLY A 129 1.97 5.01 -10.66
CA GLY A 129 0.58 4.62 -10.92
C GLY A 129 -0.03 3.74 -9.83
N LEU A 130 0.79 3.05 -9.03
CA LEU A 130 0.35 2.14 -7.97
C LEU A 130 0.54 2.72 -6.57
N PHE A 131 1.65 3.42 -6.33
CA PHE A 131 2.10 3.87 -5.02
C PHE A 131 2.27 5.39 -4.99
N THR A 132 2.14 5.98 -3.80
CA THR A 132 2.54 7.39 -3.64
C THR A 132 4.05 7.54 -3.78
N PRO A 133 4.57 8.70 -4.24
CA PRO A 133 6.01 8.92 -4.41
C PRO A 133 6.81 8.62 -3.12
N ASP A 134 6.35 9.14 -1.99
CA ASP A 134 7.00 8.93 -0.69
C ASP A 134 7.04 7.45 -0.30
N TYR A 135 5.98 6.70 -0.60
CA TYR A 135 5.93 5.27 -0.29
C TYR A 135 6.80 4.45 -1.24
N LEU A 136 6.82 4.80 -2.54
CA LEU A 136 7.71 4.16 -3.52
C LEU A 136 9.19 4.38 -3.16
N GLU A 137 9.57 5.58 -2.73
CA GLU A 137 10.93 5.85 -2.25
C GLU A 137 11.26 4.94 -1.06
N ALA A 138 10.35 4.84 -0.08
CA ALA A 138 10.53 3.97 1.08
C ALA A 138 10.61 2.48 0.71
N LEU A 139 9.83 2.02 -0.28
CA LEU A 139 9.88 0.64 -0.78
C LEU A 139 11.19 0.32 -1.51
N ASN A 140 11.67 1.26 -2.33
CA ASN A 140 12.83 1.00 -3.17
C ASN A 140 14.16 1.05 -2.40
N ILE A 141 14.17 1.55 -1.16
CA ILE A 141 15.39 1.70 -0.35
C ILE A 141 15.37 0.70 0.82
N ASN A 142 16.43 -0.08 0.94
CA ASN A 142 16.71 -0.88 2.12
C ASN A 142 17.90 -0.31 2.90
N ILE A 143 17.75 -0.17 4.21
CA ILE A 143 18.79 0.36 5.11
C ILE A 143 19.08 -0.68 6.20
N ASN A 144 20.28 -1.24 6.18
CA ASN A 144 20.78 -2.14 7.22
C ASN A 144 21.82 -1.44 8.06
N VAL A 145 21.65 -1.42 9.38
CA VAL A 145 22.70 -0.97 10.31
C VAL A 145 23.37 -2.19 10.89
N LEU A 146 24.65 -2.36 10.59
CA LEU A 146 25.48 -3.44 11.10
C LEU A 146 25.78 -3.23 12.59
N GLY A 147 26.20 -4.29 13.28
CA GLY A 147 26.49 -4.26 14.72
C GLY A 147 27.60 -3.28 15.14
N ASP A 148 28.41 -2.80 14.20
CA ASP A 148 29.45 -1.77 14.41
C ASP A 148 28.95 -0.34 14.14
N GLY A 149 27.67 -0.17 13.78
CA GLY A 149 27.06 1.12 13.43
C GLY A 149 27.20 1.51 11.96
N THR A 150 27.88 0.70 11.14
CA THR A 150 27.97 0.92 9.69
C THR A 150 26.57 0.80 9.08
N THR A 151 26.16 1.80 8.30
CA THR A 151 24.88 1.78 7.59
C THR A 151 25.10 1.38 6.14
N TYR A 152 24.52 0.25 5.73
CA TYR A 152 24.47 -0.21 4.36
C TYR A 152 23.13 0.16 3.74
N ARG A 153 23.16 0.93 2.67
CA ARG A 153 21.97 1.32 1.90
C ARG A 153 22.04 0.64 0.54
N TYR A 154 21.03 -0.15 0.19
CA TYR A 154 20.87 -0.66 -1.17
C TYR A 154 19.49 -0.33 -1.71
N VAL A 155 19.35 -0.33 -3.03
CA VAL A 155 18.07 -0.13 -3.71
C VAL A 155 17.67 -1.37 -4.49
N HIS A 156 16.37 -1.62 -4.61
CA HIS A 156 15.85 -2.77 -5.34
C HIS A 156 15.91 -2.54 -6.85
N PHE A 157 15.59 -1.33 -7.30
CA PHE A 157 15.53 -0.93 -8.70
C PHE A 157 16.31 0.36 -8.95
N ALA A 158 16.95 0.46 -10.11
CA ALA A 158 17.72 1.61 -10.53
C ALA A 158 17.61 1.84 -12.05
N ASP A 159 17.79 3.09 -12.47
CA ASP A 159 17.98 3.44 -13.88
C ASP A 159 19.39 3.04 -14.33
N TYR A 160 19.45 2.20 -15.37
CA TYR A 160 20.67 1.90 -16.10
C TYR A 160 20.55 2.33 -17.57
N GLN A 161 20.91 3.59 -17.85
CA GLN A 161 20.90 4.13 -19.22
C GLN A 161 19.51 4.02 -19.89
N GLY A 162 18.44 4.24 -19.14
CA GLY A 162 17.04 4.12 -19.56
C GLY A 162 16.46 2.70 -19.43
N GLN A 163 17.27 1.70 -19.09
CA GLN A 163 16.80 0.33 -18.81
C GLN A 163 16.49 0.17 -17.33
N LEU A 164 15.50 -0.65 -17.02
CA LEU A 164 15.22 -1.07 -15.65
C LEU A 164 16.31 -2.06 -15.21
N ALA A 165 17.11 -1.65 -14.24
CA ALA A 165 18.00 -2.56 -13.52
C ALA A 165 17.37 -2.96 -12.18
N PHE A 166 17.46 -4.24 -11.82
CA PHE A 166 16.96 -4.77 -10.56
C PHE A 166 18.06 -5.55 -9.82
N SER A 167 18.02 -5.50 -8.49
CA SER A 167 18.97 -6.20 -7.64
C SER A 167 18.51 -7.63 -7.36
N ASP A 168 19.38 -8.63 -7.52
CA ASP A 168 19.08 -10.00 -7.08
C ASP A 168 19.10 -10.08 -5.55
N GLY A 169 17.93 -10.39 -4.98
CA GLY A 169 17.74 -10.63 -3.56
C GLY A 169 16.50 -11.46 -3.33
N ALA A 170 16.64 -12.59 -2.64
CA ALA A 170 15.54 -13.39 -2.15
C ALA A 170 15.44 -13.24 -0.63
N ARG A 171 14.28 -12.80 -0.15
CA ARG A 171 13.92 -12.91 1.26
C ARG A 171 13.40 -14.32 1.49
N GLY A 172 14.16 -15.13 2.23
CA GLY A 172 13.65 -16.39 2.76
C GLY A 172 12.57 -16.10 3.81
N SER A 173 11.55 -16.95 3.88
CA SER A 173 10.54 -16.93 4.95
C SER A 173 10.46 -18.34 5.54
N ASN A 174 10.46 -18.42 6.88
CA ASN A 174 10.25 -19.69 7.60
C ASN A 174 8.77 -19.93 7.91
N ILE A 175 7.89 -18.95 7.67
CA ILE A 175 6.46 -19.08 7.91
C ILE A 175 5.76 -19.45 6.60
N THR A 176 4.91 -20.48 6.62
CA THR A 176 4.14 -20.88 5.45
C THR A 176 2.83 -20.13 5.43
N TYR A 177 2.61 -19.32 4.38
CA TYR A 177 1.33 -18.70 4.09
C TYR A 177 0.31 -19.76 3.61
N LEU A 178 -0.87 -19.80 4.23
CA LEU A 178 -1.90 -20.80 3.94
C LEU A 178 -3.00 -20.29 2.99
N GLY A 179 -3.29 -18.99 3.02
CA GLY A 179 -4.35 -18.35 2.25
C GLY A 179 -5.75 -18.98 2.39
N PRO A 180 -6.76 -18.41 1.70
CA PRO A 180 -6.74 -17.05 1.16
C PRO A 180 -6.69 -15.99 2.27
N ASP A 181 -6.32 -14.77 1.91
CA ASP A 181 -6.43 -13.61 2.80
C ASP A 181 -7.90 -13.27 3.06
N THR A 182 -8.19 -12.69 4.22
CA THR A 182 -9.48 -12.04 4.49
C THR A 182 -9.30 -10.55 4.75
N PHE A 183 -10.38 -9.77 4.64
CA PHE A 183 -10.32 -8.30 4.67
C PHE A 183 -11.27 -7.72 5.71
N GLU A 184 -10.83 -6.65 6.36
CA GLU A 184 -11.63 -5.90 7.33
C GLU A 184 -11.52 -4.40 7.04
N LEU A 185 -12.62 -3.77 6.65
CA LEU A 185 -12.67 -2.34 6.42
C LEU A 185 -12.45 -1.57 7.74
N ILE A 186 -11.54 -0.61 7.73
CA ILE A 186 -11.29 0.30 8.87
C ILE A 186 -12.07 1.60 8.66
N SER A 187 -11.89 2.25 7.51
CA SER A 187 -12.57 3.49 7.15
C SER A 187 -12.58 3.71 5.63
N GLN A 188 -13.57 4.43 5.14
CA GLN A 188 -13.70 4.81 3.74
C GLN A 188 -14.24 6.24 3.64
N THR A 189 -13.49 7.11 2.98
CA THR A 189 -13.85 8.50 2.70
C THR A 189 -13.59 8.81 1.22
N GLU A 190 -13.82 10.05 0.80
CA GLU A 190 -13.49 10.52 -0.55
C GLU A 190 -11.97 10.61 -0.79
N ASP A 191 -11.19 10.75 0.28
CA ASP A 191 -9.75 10.96 0.22
C ASP A 191 -8.95 9.69 0.53
N GLU A 192 -9.53 8.72 1.26
CA GLU A 192 -8.78 7.59 1.80
C GLU A 192 -9.66 6.36 2.05
N ILE A 193 -9.12 5.18 1.73
CA ILE A 193 -9.67 3.87 2.11
C ILE A 193 -8.60 3.14 2.93
N ARG A 194 -8.97 2.75 4.15
CA ARG A 194 -8.12 1.98 5.07
C ARG A 194 -8.75 0.64 5.35
N PHE A 195 -7.95 -0.42 5.30
CA PHE A 195 -8.42 -1.76 5.62
C PHE A 195 -7.28 -2.65 6.09
N TYR A 196 -7.62 -3.70 6.82
CA TYR A 196 -6.69 -4.79 7.11
C TYR A 196 -6.77 -5.87 6.04
N VAL A 197 -5.60 -6.35 5.64
CA VAL A 197 -5.42 -7.67 5.02
C VAL A 197 -5.01 -8.63 6.14
N ILE A 198 -5.70 -9.75 6.24
CA ILE A 198 -5.52 -10.74 7.30
C ILE A 198 -5.00 -12.03 6.68
N GLY A 199 -3.69 -12.25 6.80
CA GLY A 199 -3.02 -13.46 6.34
C GLY A 199 -3.02 -14.55 7.41
N THR A 200 -3.17 -15.80 6.97
CA THR A 200 -3.12 -16.98 7.84
C THR A 200 -1.83 -17.76 7.59
N TYR A 201 -1.08 -18.07 8.65
CA TYR A 201 0.25 -18.65 8.56
C TYR A 201 0.40 -19.86 9.49
N GLN A 202 1.23 -20.82 9.06
CA GLN A 202 1.66 -21.96 9.84
C GLN A 202 3.19 -21.96 9.92
N ASP A 203 3.70 -22.13 11.14
CA ASP A 203 5.14 -22.29 11.37
C ASP A 203 5.55 -23.74 11.11
N TYR A 204 6.76 -23.90 10.56
CA TYR A 204 7.36 -25.20 10.32
C TYR A 204 8.77 -25.21 10.86
N VAL A 205 9.14 -26.30 11.52
CA VAL A 205 10.51 -26.53 11.97
C VAL A 205 11.06 -27.80 11.38
N GLU A 206 12.35 -27.80 11.14
CA GLU A 206 13.07 -28.99 10.74
C GLU A 206 13.25 -29.90 11.96
N ASN A 207 12.74 -31.13 11.88
CA ASN A 207 12.92 -32.14 12.92
C ASN A 207 14.34 -32.74 12.87
N GLU A 208 14.68 -33.62 13.84
CA GLU A 208 16.00 -34.27 13.89
C GLU A 208 16.34 -35.11 12.63
N ALA A 209 15.35 -35.48 11.83
CA ALA A 209 15.51 -36.22 10.58
C ALA A 209 15.67 -35.31 9.35
N GLY A 210 15.63 -33.98 9.51
CA GLY A 210 15.73 -33.02 8.42
C GLY A 210 14.40 -32.75 7.70
N GLU A 211 13.27 -33.16 8.28
CA GLU A 211 11.94 -32.97 7.69
C GLU A 211 11.25 -31.75 8.29
N LEU A 212 10.66 -30.90 7.43
CA LEU A 212 9.79 -29.82 7.89
C LEU A 212 8.51 -30.40 8.47
N VAL A 213 8.33 -30.25 9.78
CA VAL A 213 7.12 -30.63 10.51
C VAL A 213 6.39 -29.39 10.97
N GLN A 214 5.07 -29.45 11.00
CA GLN A 214 4.25 -28.39 11.57
C GLN A 214 4.57 -28.27 13.06
N GLU A 215 4.94 -27.07 13.47
CA GLU A 215 5.11 -26.72 14.88
C GLU A 215 4.32 -25.43 15.16
N GLY A 216 3.77 -25.32 16.36
CA GLY A 216 2.99 -24.14 16.76
C GLY A 216 1.55 -24.12 16.23
N GLU A 217 0.83 -23.08 16.64
CA GLU A 217 -0.56 -22.84 16.26
C GLU A 217 -0.64 -22.11 14.92
N ILE A 218 -1.73 -22.33 14.18
CA ILE A 218 -2.07 -21.47 13.04
C ILE A 218 -2.28 -20.05 13.58
N THR A 219 -1.52 -19.10 13.05
CA THR A 219 -1.60 -17.69 13.45
C THR A 219 -2.21 -16.84 12.35
N GLN A 220 -2.85 -15.75 12.75
CA GLN A 220 -3.32 -14.71 11.85
C GLN A 220 -2.53 -13.43 12.10
N GLN A 221 -2.08 -12.80 11.03
CA GLN A 221 -1.43 -11.49 11.10
C GLN A 221 -2.26 -10.48 10.31
N LYS A 222 -2.41 -9.27 10.85
CA LYS A 222 -3.13 -8.17 10.22
C LYS A 222 -2.14 -7.13 9.71
N TYR A 223 -2.32 -6.72 8.47
CA TYR A 223 -1.54 -5.67 7.83
C TYR A 223 -2.46 -4.56 7.36
N GLU A 224 -2.22 -3.33 7.82
CA GLU A 224 -2.98 -2.17 7.36
C GLU A 224 -2.51 -1.76 5.96
N ILE A 225 -3.48 -1.63 5.06
CA ILE A 225 -3.35 -1.10 3.71
C ILE A 225 -4.08 0.24 3.66
N VAL A 226 -3.45 1.22 3.02
CA VAL A 226 -4.01 2.56 2.85
C VAL A 226 -3.98 2.92 1.37
N LEU A 227 -5.16 3.13 0.81
CA LEU A 227 -5.38 3.67 -0.53
C LEU A 227 -5.77 5.14 -0.40
N THR A 228 -5.01 6.03 -1.02
CA THR A 228 -5.15 7.49 -0.92
C THR A 228 -5.56 8.05 -2.28
N HIS A 229 -6.58 8.90 -2.30
CA HIS A 229 -7.00 9.61 -3.50
C HIS A 229 -6.06 10.80 -3.74
N THR A 230 -5.38 10.80 -4.88
CA THR A 230 -4.47 11.87 -5.29
C THR A 230 -5.07 12.63 -6.48
N GLU A 231 -4.44 13.74 -6.88
CA GLU A 231 -4.83 14.46 -8.10
C GLU A 231 -4.74 13.60 -9.38
N ASN A 232 -4.02 12.47 -9.34
CA ASN A 232 -3.85 11.54 -10.45
C ASN A 232 -4.57 10.19 -10.20
N GLY A 233 -5.55 10.17 -9.31
CA GLY A 233 -6.34 9.00 -8.93
C GLY A 233 -5.84 8.27 -7.68
N TRP A 234 -6.38 7.09 -7.42
CA TRP A 234 -6.07 6.28 -6.23
C TRP A 234 -4.65 5.69 -6.27
N ARG A 235 -3.91 5.79 -5.16
CA ARG A 235 -2.55 5.24 -4.98
C ARG A 235 -2.39 4.65 -3.59
N PHE A 236 -1.60 3.59 -3.44
CA PHE A 236 -1.27 3.04 -2.14
C PHE A 236 -0.19 3.88 -1.46
N SER A 237 -0.53 4.48 -0.33
CA SER A 237 0.43 5.14 0.57
C SER A 237 0.99 4.18 1.62
N GLN A 238 0.38 3.00 1.77
CA GLN A 238 0.87 1.90 2.57
C GLN A 238 0.37 0.56 2.01
N PHE A 239 1.29 -0.38 1.77
CA PHE A 239 1.03 -1.70 1.22
C PHE A 239 1.86 -2.79 1.93
N ALA A 240 1.98 -2.74 3.26
CA ALA A 240 2.93 -3.59 3.98
C ALA A 240 2.39 -5.01 4.26
N LEU A 241 2.24 -5.85 3.23
CA LEU A 241 1.98 -7.28 3.40
C LEU A 241 3.27 -7.95 3.88
N THR A 242 3.33 -8.48 5.09
CA THR A 242 4.51 -9.29 5.44
C THR A 242 4.30 -10.69 4.86
N ILE A 243 5.01 -11.01 3.78
CA ILE A 243 5.08 -12.37 3.20
C ILE A 243 6.46 -12.94 3.51
#